data_AF-A0A147KD02-F1
#
_entry.id   AF-A0A147KD02-F1
#
_cell.length_a   1.000
_cell.length_b   1.000
_cell.length_c   1.000
_cell.angle_alpha   90.00
_cell.angle_beta   90.00
_cell.angle_gamma   90.00
#
_symmetry.space_group_name_H-M   'P 1'
#
loop_
_entity.id
_entity.type
_entity.pdbx_description
1 polymer ?
#
loop_
_entity_poly.entity_id
_entity_poly.type
_entity_poly.pdbx_seq_one_letter_code
_entity_poly.pdbx_strand_id
1 'polypeptide(L)'
;MTDGSEGAEERGAEPAETEALDRPLPEAVRTLIIEYGSEILATMPAAEIPPRLRRIAKFEPRRRVRLAGPDIAAQLESDAQFRGRVAERMRQAWPSLAEELDRGEVPPVVEPAVVGAVAYVLRPAGWSTIVRGVHAELEREARAKAADSTAEAVAELRARLDQVRAEHRQEVLRLRAELREHKAEIAELRQKLHHERRRAREIGRA
;
A
#
# COMPACT_ATOMS: atom_id res chain seq x y z
N MET A 1 -41.99 25.06 -59.83
CA MET A 1 -41.79 23.61 -60.05
C MET A 1 -40.29 23.36 -60.04
N THR A 2 -39.88 22.26 -59.38
CA THR A 2 -38.52 21.77 -59.07
C THR A 2 -37.75 22.65 -58.09
N ASP A 3 -37.78 22.41 -56.77
CA ASP A 3 -37.41 21.19 -56.02
C ASP A 3 -35.95 20.75 -56.27
N GLY A 4 -35.21 20.62 -55.16
CA GLY A 4 -33.76 20.46 -55.12
C GLY A 4 -33.23 20.63 -53.70
N SER A 5 -33.82 19.86 -52.79
CA SER A 5 -33.27 19.46 -51.49
C SER A 5 -31.91 18.75 -51.65
N GLU A 6 -31.23 18.55 -50.51
CA GLU A 6 -30.08 17.66 -50.25
C GLU A 6 -28.70 18.36 -50.24
N GLY A 7 -27.91 18.33 -49.19
CA GLY A 7 -28.07 17.74 -47.87
C GLY A 7 -27.05 18.41 -46.95
N ALA A 8 -27.53 19.05 -45.90
CA ALA A 8 -26.69 19.32 -44.75
C ALA A 8 -26.40 17.95 -44.14
N GLU A 9 -25.21 17.41 -44.42
CA GLU A 9 -24.70 16.24 -43.73
C GLU A 9 -24.71 16.55 -42.23
N GLU A 10 -25.75 16.05 -41.57
CA GLU A 10 -25.74 15.71 -40.16
C GLU A 10 -24.50 14.83 -39.96
N ARG A 11 -23.39 15.44 -39.57
CA ARG A 11 -22.32 14.74 -38.86
C ARG A 11 -22.97 14.19 -37.61
N GLY A 12 -23.40 12.94 -37.71
CA GLY A 12 -23.94 12.17 -36.62
C GLY A 12 -23.04 12.39 -35.42
N ALA A 13 -23.61 12.97 -34.37
CA ALA A 13 -23.02 12.91 -33.06
C ALA A 13 -22.87 11.44 -32.73
N GLU A 14 -21.65 10.92 -32.85
CA GLU A 14 -21.30 9.60 -32.34
C GLU A 14 -21.80 9.56 -30.89
N PRO A 15 -22.61 8.55 -30.53
CA PRO A 15 -23.12 8.46 -29.17
C PRO A 15 -21.90 8.40 -28.26
N ALA A 16 -21.75 9.41 -27.40
CA ALA A 16 -20.67 9.49 -26.43
C ALA A 16 -20.53 8.11 -25.78
N GLU A 17 -19.46 7.40 -26.12
CA GLU A 17 -19.14 6.11 -25.51
C GLU A 17 -19.30 6.33 -24.01
N THR A 18 -20.19 5.55 -23.38
CA THR A 18 -20.56 5.80 -22.00
C THR A 18 -19.33 5.57 -21.17
N GLU A 19 -18.61 6.64 -20.83
CA GLU A 19 -17.33 6.53 -20.16
C GLU A 19 -17.49 5.67 -18.92
N ALA A 20 -16.75 4.58 -18.86
CA ALA A 20 -16.83 3.56 -17.83
C ALA A 20 -15.43 3.18 -17.36
N LEU A 21 -15.37 2.54 -16.20
CA LEU A 21 -14.12 1.95 -15.71
C LEU A 21 -13.99 0.53 -16.27
N ASP A 22 -12.84 0.23 -16.85
CA ASP A 22 -12.49 -1.12 -17.33
C ASP A 22 -12.02 -2.05 -16.20
N ARG A 23 -11.76 -1.48 -15.01
CA ARG A 23 -11.28 -2.19 -13.82
C ARG A 23 -11.69 -1.46 -12.54
N PRO A 24 -11.69 -2.13 -11.37
CA PRO A 24 -11.99 -1.50 -10.09
C PRO A 24 -11.08 -0.31 -9.76
N LEU A 25 -11.60 0.63 -8.96
CA LEU A 25 -10.81 1.76 -8.46
C LEU A 25 -9.63 1.28 -7.59
N PRO A 26 -8.45 1.93 -7.70
CA PRO A 26 -7.35 1.75 -6.75
C PRO A 26 -7.81 1.98 -5.31
N GLU A 27 -7.24 1.23 -4.37
CA GLU A 27 -7.64 1.28 -2.95
C GLU A 27 -7.47 2.68 -2.33
N ALA A 28 -6.40 3.39 -2.69
CA ALA A 28 -6.17 4.77 -2.23
C ALA A 28 -7.27 5.73 -2.70
N VAL A 29 -7.68 5.62 -3.98
CA VAL A 29 -8.79 6.41 -4.55
C VAL A 29 -10.11 6.05 -3.88
N ARG A 30 -10.38 4.74 -3.73
CA ARG A 30 -11.58 4.22 -3.06
C ARG A 30 -11.71 4.75 -1.63
N THR A 31 -10.61 4.77 -0.88
CA THR A 31 -10.58 5.26 0.51
C THR A 31 -10.95 6.73 0.56
N LEU A 32 -10.33 7.56 -0.29
CA LEU A 32 -10.62 9.00 -0.34
C LEU A 32 -12.09 9.28 -0.69
N ILE A 33 -12.65 8.64 -1.70
CA ILE A 33 -14.06 8.89 -2.07
C ILE A 33 -15.03 8.46 -0.94
N ILE A 34 -14.70 7.39 -0.20
CA ILE A 34 -15.49 6.94 0.94
C ILE A 34 -15.40 7.94 2.08
N GLU A 35 -14.22 8.49 2.37
CA GLU A 35 -14.02 9.51 3.39
C GLU A 35 -14.87 10.75 3.11
N TYR A 36 -14.74 11.34 1.91
CA TYR A 36 -15.55 12.49 1.50
C TYR A 36 -17.05 12.18 1.50
N GLY A 37 -17.45 10.99 1.01
CA GLY A 37 -18.83 10.54 1.07
C GLY A 37 -19.34 10.42 2.51
N SER A 38 -18.52 9.94 3.43
CA SER A 38 -18.88 9.79 4.84
C SER A 38 -18.99 11.14 5.58
N GLU A 39 -18.16 12.12 5.23
CA GLU A 39 -18.25 13.49 5.73
C GLU A 39 -19.56 14.14 5.30
N ILE A 40 -19.92 13.99 4.02
CA ILE A 40 -21.14 14.56 3.47
C ILE A 40 -22.40 13.92 4.06
N LEU A 41 -22.38 12.60 4.27
CA LEU A 41 -23.48 11.92 4.97
C LEU A 41 -23.70 12.44 6.39
N ALA A 42 -22.66 12.96 7.05
CA ALA A 42 -22.75 13.50 8.40
C ALA A 42 -23.46 14.85 8.45
N THR A 43 -23.37 15.64 7.39
CA THR A 43 -23.92 17.00 7.30
C THR A 43 -25.27 17.06 6.60
N MET A 44 -25.68 15.97 5.96
CA MET A 44 -26.94 15.90 5.22
C MET A 44 -28.19 15.84 6.13
N PRO A 45 -29.26 16.59 5.79
CA PRO A 45 -30.55 16.42 6.43
C PRO A 45 -31.09 15.00 6.26
N ALA A 46 -31.76 14.45 7.28
CA ALA A 46 -32.25 13.07 7.27
C ALA A 46 -33.18 12.73 6.07
N ALA A 47 -33.90 13.73 5.55
CA ALA A 47 -34.75 13.59 4.37
C ALA A 47 -33.98 13.38 3.07
N GLU A 48 -32.74 13.90 2.99
CA GLU A 48 -31.88 13.87 1.81
C GLU A 48 -30.94 12.67 1.79
N ILE A 49 -30.85 11.92 2.90
CA ILE A 49 -30.00 10.73 2.99
C ILE A 49 -30.59 9.58 2.18
N PRO A 50 -29.83 9.01 1.21
CA PRO A 50 -30.27 7.87 0.44
C PRO A 50 -30.76 6.73 1.34
N PRO A 51 -31.88 6.06 1.01
CA PRO A 51 -32.48 5.06 1.89
C PRO A 51 -31.49 3.99 2.37
N ARG A 52 -30.59 3.53 1.49
CA ARG A 52 -29.54 2.54 1.80
C ARG A 52 -28.55 3.02 2.87
N LEU A 53 -28.29 4.33 2.95
CA LEU A 53 -27.30 4.93 3.83
C LEU A 53 -27.89 5.50 5.13
N ARG A 54 -29.22 5.52 5.31
CA ARG A 54 -29.87 6.09 6.51
C ARG A 54 -29.42 5.46 7.82
N ARG A 55 -29.21 4.14 7.83
CA ARG A 55 -28.72 3.43 9.02
C ARG A 55 -27.25 3.76 9.31
N ILE A 56 -26.46 3.90 8.26
CA ILE A 56 -25.03 4.20 8.29
C ILE A 56 -24.77 5.64 8.77
N ALA A 57 -25.60 6.60 8.34
CA ALA A 57 -25.46 8.00 8.74
C ALA A 57 -25.48 8.20 10.27
N LYS A 58 -26.19 7.32 10.99
CA LYS A 58 -26.26 7.32 12.47
C LYS A 58 -25.01 6.77 13.16
N PHE A 59 -24.08 6.16 12.42
CA PHE A 59 -22.85 5.62 13.01
C PHE A 59 -21.85 6.74 13.30
N GLU A 60 -21.02 6.49 14.31
CA GLU A 60 -19.86 7.31 14.65
C GLU A 60 -18.93 7.47 13.43
N PRO A 61 -18.29 8.64 13.20
CA PRO A 61 -17.51 8.92 11.99
C PRO A 61 -16.49 7.83 11.65
N ARG A 62 -15.71 7.36 12.65
CA ARG A 62 -14.72 6.29 12.48
C ARG A 62 -15.32 4.95 12.08
N ARG A 63 -16.57 4.67 12.49
CA ARG A 63 -17.28 3.43 12.14
C ARG A 63 -17.90 3.51 10.75
N ARG A 64 -18.25 4.69 10.24
CA ARG A 64 -18.82 4.87 8.89
C ARG A 64 -17.83 4.48 7.80
N VAL A 65 -16.61 5.01 7.83
CA VAL A 65 -15.58 4.67 6.82
C VAL A 65 -15.28 3.17 6.84
N ARG A 66 -15.14 2.57 8.03
CA ARG A 66 -14.76 1.15 8.17
C ARG A 66 -15.89 0.16 7.86
N LEU A 67 -17.12 0.43 8.32
CA LEU A 67 -18.23 -0.54 8.22
C LEU A 67 -19.15 -0.29 7.05
N ALA A 68 -19.14 0.91 6.48
CA ALA A 68 -20.06 1.30 5.42
C ALA A 68 -19.35 1.72 4.12
N GLY A 69 -18.04 1.54 4.04
CA GLY A 69 -17.26 1.84 2.84
C GLY A 69 -17.85 1.24 1.54
N PRO A 70 -18.19 -0.06 1.50
CA PRO A 70 -18.80 -0.66 0.31
C PRO A 70 -20.15 -0.03 -0.08
N ASP A 71 -21.01 0.26 0.89
CA ASP A 71 -22.32 0.87 0.64
C ASP A 71 -22.19 2.31 0.14
N ILE A 72 -21.26 3.09 0.70
CA ILE A 72 -20.98 4.47 0.27
C ILE A 72 -20.43 4.46 -1.16
N ALA A 73 -19.48 3.58 -1.46
CA ALA A 73 -18.91 3.46 -2.81
C ALA A 73 -19.97 3.07 -3.85
N ALA A 74 -20.83 2.09 -3.54
CA ALA A 74 -21.93 1.69 -4.41
C ALA A 74 -22.95 2.82 -4.62
N GLN A 75 -23.23 3.62 -3.59
CA GLN A 75 -24.11 4.78 -3.72
C GLN A 75 -23.48 5.88 -4.59
N LEU A 76 -22.18 6.16 -4.44
CA LEU A 76 -21.47 7.12 -5.29
C LEU A 76 -21.52 6.77 -6.78
N GLU A 77 -21.51 5.47 -7.09
CA GLU A 77 -21.63 4.98 -8.46
C GLU A 77 -23.07 5.13 -9.00
N SER A 78 -24.06 4.66 -8.24
CA SER A 78 -25.45 4.53 -8.69
C SER A 78 -26.31 5.79 -8.53
N ASP A 79 -25.98 6.70 -7.62
CA ASP A 79 -26.81 7.86 -7.28
C ASP A 79 -26.11 9.17 -7.64
N ALA A 80 -26.58 9.78 -8.73
CA ALA A 80 -26.06 11.03 -9.24
C ALA A 80 -26.29 12.22 -8.28
N GLN A 81 -27.37 12.23 -7.50
CA GLN A 81 -27.65 13.30 -6.55
C GLN A 81 -26.67 13.25 -5.39
N PHE A 82 -26.44 12.06 -4.82
CA PHE A 82 -25.45 11.87 -3.76
C PHE A 82 -24.04 12.20 -4.27
N ARG A 83 -23.66 11.70 -5.45
CA ARG A 83 -22.38 12.02 -6.09
C ARG A 83 -22.22 13.52 -6.33
N GLY A 84 -23.27 14.22 -6.77
CA GLY A 84 -23.24 15.67 -6.97
C GLY A 84 -22.96 16.47 -5.70
N ARG A 85 -23.49 16.04 -4.55
CA ARG A 85 -23.19 16.67 -3.25
C ARG A 85 -21.73 16.45 -2.82
N VAL A 86 -21.20 15.27 -3.07
CA VAL A 86 -19.79 14.98 -2.82
C VAL A 86 -18.90 15.78 -3.79
N ALA A 87 -19.30 15.90 -5.06
CA ALA A 87 -18.60 16.69 -6.06
C ALA A 87 -18.48 18.17 -5.65
N GLU A 88 -19.58 18.77 -5.18
CA GLU A 88 -19.59 20.16 -4.68
C GLU A 88 -18.58 20.36 -3.54
N ARG A 89 -18.57 19.44 -2.56
CA ARG A 89 -17.62 19.47 -1.46
C ARG A 89 -16.17 19.32 -1.92
N MET A 90 -15.92 18.47 -2.92
CA MET A 90 -14.58 18.28 -3.49
C MET A 90 -14.14 19.50 -4.30
N ARG A 91 -15.03 20.17 -5.03
CA ARG A 91 -14.75 21.45 -5.70
C ARG A 91 -14.36 22.55 -4.71
N GLN A 92 -15.00 22.58 -3.54
CA GLN A 92 -14.63 23.53 -2.47
C GLN A 92 -13.28 23.21 -1.82
N ALA A 93 -12.94 21.92 -1.66
CA ALA A 93 -11.64 21.52 -1.12
C ALA A 93 -10.49 21.69 -2.14
N TRP A 94 -10.77 21.47 -3.43
CA TRP A 94 -9.78 21.42 -4.50
C TRP A 94 -10.21 22.27 -5.71
N PRO A 95 -10.36 23.59 -5.54
CA PRO A 95 -10.92 24.46 -6.58
C PRO A 95 -10.05 24.45 -7.85
N SER A 96 -8.74 24.67 -7.71
CA SER A 96 -7.81 24.71 -8.85
C SER A 96 -7.74 23.38 -9.60
N LEU A 97 -7.70 22.26 -8.88
CA LEU A 97 -7.69 20.93 -9.48
C LEU A 97 -9.00 20.63 -10.23
N ALA A 98 -10.14 21.02 -9.68
CA ALA A 98 -11.42 20.83 -10.34
C ALA A 98 -11.49 21.61 -11.66
N GLU A 99 -11.02 22.86 -11.68
CA GLU A 99 -10.95 23.68 -12.90
C GLU A 99 -10.00 23.12 -13.95
N GLU A 100 -8.83 22.62 -13.53
CA GLU A 100 -7.86 21.98 -14.42
C GLU A 100 -8.44 20.70 -15.03
N LEU A 101 -9.06 19.85 -14.21
CA LEU A 101 -9.69 18.62 -14.68
C LEU A 101 -10.88 18.88 -15.61
N ASP A 102 -11.66 19.94 -15.37
CA ASP A 102 -12.74 20.36 -16.28
C ASP A 102 -12.19 20.81 -17.65
N ARG A 103 -10.94 21.30 -17.70
CA ARG A 103 -10.21 21.60 -18.95
C ARG A 103 -9.51 20.37 -19.55
N GLY A 104 -9.56 19.22 -18.90
CA GLY A 104 -8.84 18.00 -19.30
C GLY A 104 -7.35 18.02 -18.97
N GLU A 105 -6.90 18.93 -18.12
CA GLU A 105 -5.52 19.05 -17.67
C GLU A 105 -5.34 18.30 -16.35
N VAL A 106 -4.26 17.51 -16.23
CA VAL A 106 -3.91 16.82 -14.98
C VAL A 106 -2.65 17.47 -14.41
N PRO A 107 -2.74 18.20 -13.28
CA PRO A 107 -1.57 18.80 -12.65
C PRO A 107 -0.61 17.73 -12.10
N PRO A 108 0.70 17.81 -12.40
CA PRO A 108 1.68 16.80 -11.95
C PRO A 108 2.04 16.91 -10.46
N VAL A 109 1.68 18.01 -9.79
CA VAL A 109 2.09 18.29 -8.40
C VAL A 109 1.09 17.73 -7.38
N VAL A 110 -0.09 17.31 -7.82
CA VAL A 110 -1.12 16.76 -6.94
C VAL A 110 -0.93 15.25 -6.79
N GLU A 111 -1.15 14.74 -5.59
CA GLU A 111 -1.10 13.31 -5.31
C GLU A 111 -2.03 12.53 -6.27
N PRO A 112 -1.55 11.46 -6.94
CA PRO A 112 -2.34 10.73 -7.93
C PRO A 112 -3.68 10.23 -7.39
N ALA A 113 -3.71 9.78 -6.13
CA ALA A 113 -4.93 9.31 -5.48
C ALA A 113 -6.01 10.41 -5.39
N VAL A 114 -5.62 11.65 -5.10
CA VAL A 114 -6.52 12.81 -5.03
C VAL A 114 -7.05 13.15 -6.43
N VAL A 115 -6.17 13.19 -7.43
CA VAL A 115 -6.56 13.39 -8.84
C VAL A 115 -7.60 12.37 -9.26
N GLY A 116 -7.36 11.08 -8.98
CA GLY A 116 -8.27 9.99 -9.32
C GLY A 116 -9.61 10.10 -8.61
N ALA A 117 -9.61 10.49 -7.33
CA ALA A 117 -10.83 10.66 -6.56
C ALA A 117 -11.69 11.82 -7.10
N VAL A 118 -11.06 12.97 -7.35
CA VAL A 118 -11.75 14.16 -7.88
C VAL A 118 -12.27 13.88 -9.29
N ALA A 119 -11.46 13.32 -10.18
CA ALA A 119 -11.90 12.94 -11.53
C ALA A 119 -13.06 11.93 -11.50
N TYR A 120 -13.00 10.92 -10.63
CA TYR A 120 -14.05 9.91 -10.49
C TYR A 120 -15.39 10.50 -10.01
N VAL A 121 -15.36 11.47 -9.10
CA VAL A 121 -16.59 12.06 -8.53
C VAL A 121 -17.16 13.14 -9.45
N LEU A 122 -16.32 14.03 -10.00
CA LEU A 122 -16.75 15.15 -10.86
C LEU A 122 -17.16 14.69 -12.25
N ARG A 123 -16.60 13.57 -12.75
CA ARG A 123 -16.86 13.02 -14.09
C ARG A 123 -16.71 14.06 -15.23
N PRO A 124 -15.61 14.84 -15.30
CA PRO A 124 -15.32 15.67 -16.48
C PRO A 124 -15.11 14.80 -17.72
N ALA A 125 -15.12 15.38 -18.91
CA ALA A 125 -14.82 14.65 -20.13
C ALA A 125 -13.44 13.97 -20.05
N GLY A 126 -13.37 12.68 -20.40
CA GLY A 126 -12.16 11.86 -20.33
C GLY A 126 -11.78 11.39 -18.92
N TRP A 127 -12.63 11.54 -17.91
CA TRP A 127 -12.32 11.16 -16.53
C TRP A 127 -11.88 9.69 -16.40
N SER A 128 -12.43 8.80 -17.23
CA SER A 128 -12.06 7.37 -17.21
C SER A 128 -10.58 7.16 -17.59
N THR A 129 -10.06 7.93 -18.55
CA THR A 129 -8.65 7.94 -18.94
C THR A 129 -7.76 8.48 -17.83
N ILE A 130 -8.20 9.55 -17.15
CA ILE A 130 -7.47 10.13 -16.01
C ILE A 130 -7.33 9.09 -14.89
N VAL A 131 -8.42 8.40 -14.53
CA VAL A 131 -8.39 7.35 -13.50
C VAL A 131 -7.51 6.16 -13.92
N ARG A 132 -7.51 5.78 -15.21
CA ARG A 132 -6.57 4.77 -15.73
C ARG A 132 -5.12 5.17 -15.55
N GLY A 133 -4.78 6.43 -15.83
CA GLY A 133 -3.44 7.00 -15.64
C GLY A 133 -3.02 7.00 -14.17
N VAL A 134 -3.90 7.44 -13.28
CA VAL A 134 -3.70 7.40 -11.83
C VAL A 134 -3.40 5.98 -11.35
N HIS A 135 -4.16 4.99 -11.84
CA HIS A 135 -3.91 3.61 -11.46
C HIS A 135 -2.54 3.13 -11.97
N ALA A 136 -2.12 3.51 -13.18
CA ALA A 136 -0.77 3.18 -13.65
C ALA A 136 0.33 3.80 -12.77
N GLU A 137 0.13 5.04 -12.31
CA GLU A 137 1.07 5.73 -11.41
C GLU A 137 1.15 5.07 -10.04
N LEU A 138 0.01 4.83 -9.39
CA LEU A 138 -0.02 4.19 -8.07
C LEU A 138 0.61 2.78 -8.10
N GLU A 139 0.44 2.05 -9.19
CA GLU A 139 1.10 0.74 -9.39
C GLU A 139 2.62 0.88 -9.60
N ARG A 140 3.11 1.98 -10.17
CA ARG A 140 4.55 2.25 -10.26
C ARG A 140 5.11 2.55 -8.88
N GLU A 141 4.46 3.44 -8.12
CA GLU A 141 4.87 3.78 -6.77
C GLU A 141 4.86 2.57 -5.82
N ALA A 142 3.81 1.74 -5.88
CA ALA A 142 3.71 0.53 -5.07
C ALA A 142 4.84 -0.45 -5.38
N ARG A 143 5.16 -0.64 -6.66
CA ARG A 143 6.28 -1.48 -7.09
C ARG A 143 7.64 -0.94 -6.64
N ALA A 144 7.85 0.38 -6.73
CA ALA A 144 9.07 1.02 -6.24
C ALA A 144 9.24 0.80 -4.73
N LYS A 145 8.20 1.08 -3.92
CA LYS A 145 8.21 0.86 -2.47
C LYS A 145 8.46 -0.61 -2.10
N ALA A 146 7.85 -1.54 -2.83
CA ALA A 146 8.07 -2.97 -2.60
C ALA A 146 9.52 -3.39 -2.93
N ALA A 147 10.12 -2.82 -3.99
CA ALA A 147 11.52 -3.07 -4.34
C ALA A 147 12.46 -2.55 -3.26
N ASP A 148 12.23 -1.34 -2.76
CA ASP A 148 13.04 -0.74 -1.68
C ASP A 148 12.97 -1.57 -0.40
N SER A 149 11.76 -1.93 0.06
CA SER A 149 11.57 -2.79 1.23
C SER A 149 12.24 -4.16 1.08
N THR A 150 12.18 -4.74 -0.12
CA THR A 150 12.87 -6.01 -0.42
C THR A 150 14.38 -5.85 -0.35
N ALA A 151 14.92 -4.74 -0.87
CA ALA A 151 16.35 -4.45 -0.82
C ALA A 151 16.84 -4.27 0.62
N GLU A 152 16.09 -3.56 1.46
CA GLU A 152 16.37 -3.39 2.90
C GLU A 152 16.38 -4.73 3.63
N ALA A 153 15.34 -5.57 3.43
CA ALA A 153 15.26 -6.89 4.04
C ALA A 153 16.43 -7.80 3.62
N VAL A 154 16.83 -7.75 2.34
CA VAL A 154 18.00 -8.49 1.85
C VAL A 154 19.29 -8.00 2.50
N ALA A 155 19.46 -6.69 2.68
CA ALA A 155 20.62 -6.11 3.35
C ALA A 155 20.69 -6.55 4.82
N GLU A 156 19.57 -6.51 5.55
CA GLU A 156 19.47 -6.96 6.94
C GLU A 156 19.79 -8.45 7.08
N LEU A 157 19.22 -9.30 6.22
CA LEU A 157 19.47 -10.74 6.23
C LEU A 157 20.94 -11.07 5.93
N ARG A 158 21.58 -10.34 5.02
CA ARG A 158 23.02 -10.49 4.74
C ARG A 158 23.86 -10.10 5.95
N ALA A 159 23.55 -8.97 6.61
CA ALA A 159 24.25 -8.55 7.81
C ALA A 159 24.12 -9.58 8.94
N ARG A 160 22.91 -10.12 9.17
CA ARG A 160 22.67 -11.20 10.15
C ARG A 160 23.44 -12.47 9.80
N LEU A 161 23.46 -12.85 8.52
CA LEU A 161 24.21 -14.03 8.08
C LEU A 161 25.72 -13.86 8.33
N ASP A 162 26.28 -12.70 8.03
CA ASP A 162 27.70 -12.42 8.25
C ASP A 162 28.05 -12.36 9.73
N GLN A 163 27.18 -11.81 10.57
CA GLN A 163 27.30 -11.86 12.02
C GLN A 163 27.33 -13.30 12.53
N VAL A 164 26.33 -14.12 12.19
CA VAL A 164 26.26 -15.53 12.63
C VAL A 164 27.49 -16.33 12.15
N ARG A 165 27.96 -16.06 10.92
CA ARG A 165 29.21 -16.66 10.41
C ARG A 165 30.43 -16.22 11.21
N ALA A 166 30.51 -14.96 11.62
CA ALA A 166 31.61 -14.46 12.44
C ALA A 166 31.60 -15.08 13.83
N GLU A 167 30.44 -15.12 14.49
CA GLU A 167 30.23 -15.76 15.79
C GLU A 167 30.58 -17.25 15.72
N HIS A 168 30.12 -17.97 14.70
CA HIS A 168 30.45 -19.38 14.51
C HIS A 168 31.97 -19.60 14.33
N ARG A 169 32.65 -18.74 13.56
CA ARG A 169 34.12 -18.82 13.42
C ARG A 169 34.83 -18.58 14.75
N GLN A 170 34.40 -17.58 15.52
CA GLN A 170 34.96 -17.30 16.85
C GLN A 170 34.76 -18.47 17.80
N GLU A 171 33.57 -19.07 17.81
CA GLU A 171 33.23 -20.22 18.65
C GLU A 171 34.08 -21.45 18.27
N VAL A 172 34.25 -21.73 16.98
CA VAL A 172 35.14 -22.81 16.51
C VAL A 172 36.59 -22.57 16.95
N LEU A 173 37.07 -21.32 16.92
CA LEU A 173 38.43 -20.99 17.40
C LEU A 173 38.56 -21.18 18.91
N ARG A 174 37.54 -20.76 19.68
CA ARG A 174 37.46 -20.95 21.14
C ARG A 174 37.51 -22.43 21.52
N LEU A 175 36.61 -23.24 20.98
CA LEU A 175 36.53 -24.68 21.25
C LEU A 175 37.83 -25.42 20.86
N ARG A 176 38.51 -24.98 19.79
CA ARG A 176 39.82 -25.51 19.42
C ARG A 176 40.92 -25.16 20.43
N ALA A 177 40.88 -23.97 21.02
CA ALA A 177 41.83 -23.57 22.06
C ALA A 177 41.61 -24.40 23.33
N GLU A 178 40.37 -24.50 23.80
CA GLU A 178 39.97 -25.32 24.95
C GLU A 178 40.37 -26.79 24.77
N LEU A 179 40.15 -27.35 23.58
CA LEU A 179 40.58 -28.73 23.28
C LEU A 179 42.10 -28.92 23.38
N ARG A 180 42.91 -27.91 23.00
CA ARG A 180 44.37 -27.99 23.13
C ARG A 180 44.79 -27.91 24.58
N GLU A 181 44.17 -27.02 25.36
CA GLU A 181 44.40 -26.87 26.79
C GLU A 181 44.10 -28.16 27.56
N HIS A 182 42.91 -28.72 27.38
CA HIS A 182 42.54 -29.99 28.02
C HIS A 182 43.45 -31.16 27.62
N LYS A 183 43.93 -31.19 26.37
CA LYS A 183 44.93 -32.20 25.94
C LYS A 183 46.26 -32.03 26.67
N ALA A 184 46.72 -30.80 26.87
CA ALA A 184 47.94 -30.51 27.62
C ALA A 184 47.80 -30.89 29.09
N GLU A 185 46.67 -30.54 29.73
CA GLU A 185 46.35 -30.92 31.11
C GLU A 185 46.34 -32.44 31.29
N ILE A 186 45.69 -33.19 30.37
CA ILE A 186 45.68 -34.65 30.40
C ILE A 186 47.10 -35.22 30.29
N ALA A 187 47.95 -34.66 29.43
CA ALA A 187 49.32 -35.11 29.28
C ALA A 187 50.15 -34.86 30.56
N GLU A 188 50.00 -33.69 31.17
CA GLU A 188 50.65 -33.32 32.43
C GLU A 188 50.21 -34.22 33.59
N LEU A 189 48.90 -34.46 33.73
CA LEU A 189 48.35 -35.35 34.76
C LEU A 189 48.85 -36.79 34.59
N ARG A 190 48.98 -37.28 33.34
CA ARG A 190 49.57 -38.59 33.06
C ARG A 190 51.04 -38.66 33.47
N GLN A 191 51.82 -37.60 33.21
CA GLN A 191 53.22 -37.52 33.63
C GLN A 191 53.35 -37.51 35.16
N LYS A 192 52.55 -36.69 35.85
CA LYS A 192 52.49 -36.65 37.32
C LYS A 192 52.12 -38.01 37.90
N LEU A 193 51.09 -38.66 37.37
CA LEU A 193 50.67 -39.99 37.81
C LEU A 193 51.77 -41.05 37.60
N HIS A 194 52.47 -41.00 36.45
CA HIS A 194 53.60 -41.90 36.19
C HIS A 194 54.74 -41.69 37.19
N HIS A 195 55.08 -40.43 37.46
CA HIS A 195 56.11 -40.03 38.42
C HIS A 195 55.79 -40.52 39.83
N GLU A 196 54.57 -40.27 40.32
CA GLU A 196 54.15 -40.71 41.65
C GLU A 196 54.08 -42.24 41.76
N ARG A 197 53.63 -42.94 40.71
CA ARG A 197 53.69 -44.40 40.65
C ARG A 197 55.13 -44.93 40.70
N ARG A 198 56.07 -44.25 40.07
CA ARG A 198 57.50 -44.64 40.10
C ARG A 198 58.07 -44.45 41.50
N ARG A 199 57.83 -43.29 42.14
CA ARG A 199 58.23 -43.01 43.52
C ARG A 199 57.70 -44.06 44.50
N ALA A 200 56.42 -44.41 44.41
CA ALA A 200 55.82 -45.45 45.26
C ALA A 200 56.48 -46.82 45.11
N ARG A 201 56.89 -47.21 43.89
CA ARG A 201 57.61 -48.47 43.63
C ARG A 201 59.04 -48.47 44.17
N GLU A 202 59.71 -47.33 44.14
CA GLU A 202 61.08 -47.17 44.66
C GLU A 202 61.07 -47.26 46.20
N ILE A 203 60.08 -46.65 46.86
CA ILE A 203 59.90 -46.73 48.33
C ILE A 203 59.55 -48.15 48.78
N GLY A 204 58.68 -48.87 48.05
CA GLY A 204 58.29 -50.25 48.40
C GLY A 204 59.34 -51.33 48.10
N ARG A 205 60.51 -50.97 47.53
CA ARG A 205 61.64 -51.88 47.27
C ARG A 205 62.80 -51.72 48.27
N ALA A 206 62.75 -50.69 49.11
CA ALA A 206 63.67 -50.47 50.23
C ALA A 206 63.10 -51.12 51.50
#